data_AF-A0A376Y3R1-F1
#
_entry.id   AF-A0A376Y3R1-F1
#
_cell.length_a   1.000
_cell.length_b   1.000
_cell.length_c   1.000
_cell.angle_alpha   90.00
_cell.angle_beta   90.00
_cell.angle_gamma   90.00
#
_symmetry.space_group_name_H-M   'P 1'
#
loop_
_entity.id
_entity.type
_entity.pdbx_description
1 polymer ?
#
loop_
_entity_poly.entity_id
_entity_poly.type
_entity_poly.pdbx_seq_one_letter_code
_entity_poly.pdbx_strand_id
1 'polypeptide(L)'
;MAVVDWINMFALAVNEENAAGGRVVTAPTNGACGIIPAVLAYYDKFIREVNANSLARYLLVASAIGSLYKMNASISGAEVGCQGEVGVACSMAAAGLAELLGASPAQVCIAAEIAMEHNLGLTCDPVAGQVQVPCIERNAIAAVKR
;
A
#
# COMPACT_ATOMS: atom_id res chain seq x y z
N MET A 1 -12.16 -7.10 -18.46
CA MET A 1 -12.09 -6.56 -17.08
C MET A 1 -10.85 -5.69 -17.04
N ALA A 2 -10.99 -4.41 -16.68
CA ALA A 2 -9.87 -3.47 -16.71
C ALA A 2 -8.88 -3.80 -15.57
N VAL A 3 -7.60 -3.48 -15.76
CA VAL A 3 -6.53 -3.66 -14.73
C VAL A 3 -6.96 -3.11 -13.37
N VAL A 4 -7.63 -1.95 -13.39
CA VAL A 4 -8.17 -1.25 -12.23
C VAL A 4 -9.18 -2.09 -11.44
N ASP A 5 -10.05 -2.84 -12.11
CA ASP A 5 -11.11 -3.62 -11.45
C ASP A 5 -10.53 -4.73 -10.54
N TRP A 6 -9.48 -5.40 -11.00
CA TRP A 6 -8.82 -6.46 -10.23
C TRP A 6 -8.10 -5.93 -9.00
N ILE A 7 -7.36 -4.82 -9.17
CA ILE A 7 -6.65 -4.17 -8.06
C ILE A 7 -7.65 -3.69 -7.01
N ASN A 8 -8.74 -3.05 -7.46
CA ASN A 8 -9.81 -2.62 -6.58
C ASN A 8 -10.41 -3.82 -5.83
N MET A 9 -10.75 -4.90 -6.53
CA MET A 9 -11.33 -6.09 -5.89
C MET A 9 -10.44 -6.63 -4.77
N PHE A 10 -9.13 -6.77 -5.00
CA PHE A 10 -8.21 -7.24 -3.96
C PHE A 10 -8.11 -6.27 -2.77
N ALA A 11 -7.96 -4.98 -3.02
CA ALA A 11 -7.81 -3.99 -1.96
C ALA A 11 -9.09 -3.85 -1.12
N LEU A 12 -10.25 -3.81 -1.78
CA LEU A 12 -11.56 -3.76 -1.14
C LEU A 12 -11.79 -4.99 -0.26
N ALA A 13 -11.52 -6.20 -0.77
CA ALA A 13 -11.71 -7.43 -0.02
C ALA A 13 -10.92 -7.43 1.31
N VAL A 14 -9.67 -6.97 1.30
CA VAL A 14 -8.85 -6.91 2.52
C VAL A 14 -9.34 -5.82 3.49
N ASN A 15 -9.72 -4.65 2.98
CA ASN A 15 -10.18 -3.55 3.83
C ASN A 15 -11.60 -3.75 4.38
N GLU A 16 -12.46 -4.47 3.67
CA GLU A 16 -13.76 -4.91 4.16
C GLU A 16 -13.61 -5.98 5.25
N GLU A 17 -12.67 -6.92 5.10
CA GLU A 17 -12.32 -7.88 6.16
C GLU A 17 -11.81 -7.16 7.42
N ASN A 18 -10.95 -6.14 7.25
CA ASN A 18 -10.53 -5.28 8.36
C ASN A 18 -11.74 -4.61 9.06
N ALA A 19 -12.64 -4.01 8.28
CA ALA A 19 -13.81 -3.31 8.81
C ALA A 19 -14.79 -4.26 9.52
N ALA A 20 -14.84 -5.53 9.11
CA ALA A 20 -15.64 -6.58 9.75
C ALA A 20 -15.02 -7.14 11.04
N GLY A 21 -13.81 -6.71 11.43
CA GLY A 21 -13.09 -7.23 12.60
C GLY A 21 -12.41 -8.58 12.32
N GLY A 22 -12.18 -8.89 11.05
CA GLY A 22 -11.47 -10.07 10.60
C GLY A 22 -9.98 -10.05 10.91
N ARG A 23 -9.26 -11.09 10.46
CA ARG A 23 -7.82 -11.19 10.65
C ARG A 23 -7.09 -10.43 9.54
N VAL A 24 -6.28 -9.45 9.93
CA VAL A 24 -5.50 -8.64 8.99
C VAL A 24 -4.02 -8.55 9.40
N VAL A 25 -3.18 -8.21 8.43
CA VAL A 25 -1.75 -7.93 8.64
C VAL A 25 -1.52 -6.45 8.39
N THR A 26 -0.88 -5.77 9.33
CA THR A 26 -0.55 -4.35 9.22
C THR A 26 0.37 -4.09 8.02
N ALA A 27 0.06 -3.07 7.21
CA ALA A 27 0.90 -2.74 6.05
C ALA A 27 0.87 -1.23 5.67
N PRO A 28 1.34 -0.30 6.53
CA PRO A 28 1.97 -0.49 7.83
C PRO A 28 0.98 -0.40 9.01
N THR A 29 -0.30 -0.09 8.76
CA THR A 29 -1.37 -0.08 9.77
C THR A 29 -2.54 -0.94 9.29
N ASN A 30 -3.52 -1.19 10.16
CA ASN A 30 -4.76 -1.86 9.77
C ASN A 30 -5.57 -1.05 8.75
N GLY A 31 -5.57 0.28 8.86
CA GLY A 31 -6.29 1.14 7.92
C GLY A 31 -5.73 1.11 6.49
N ALA A 32 -4.47 0.74 6.30
CA ALA A 32 -3.78 0.68 5.01
C ALA A 32 -3.45 -0.77 4.56
N CYS A 33 -4.04 -1.78 5.20
CA CYS A 33 -3.63 -3.17 5.02
C CYS A 33 -3.93 -3.77 3.65
N GLY A 34 -4.81 -3.18 2.84
CA GLY A 34 -5.21 -3.72 1.55
C GLY A 34 -4.24 -3.45 0.40
N ILE A 35 -3.38 -2.42 0.50
CA ILE A 35 -2.57 -1.95 -0.64
C ILE A 35 -1.48 -2.93 -1.03
N ILE A 36 -0.61 -3.29 -0.07
CA ILE A 36 0.52 -4.23 -0.27
C ILE A 36 0.04 -5.58 -0.84
N PRO A 37 -0.96 -6.28 -0.25
CA PRO A 37 -1.42 -7.54 -0.80
C PRO A 37 -2.14 -7.38 -2.14
N ALA A 38 -2.86 -6.28 -2.40
CA ALA A 38 -3.52 -6.07 -3.69
C ALA A 38 -2.52 -5.93 -4.86
N VAL A 39 -1.44 -5.17 -4.65
CA VAL A 39 -0.38 -5.00 -5.64
C VAL A 39 0.32 -6.33 -5.93
N LEU A 40 0.66 -7.09 -4.88
CA LEU A 40 1.33 -8.38 -5.01
C LEU A 40 0.42 -9.43 -5.65
N ALA A 41 -0.86 -9.49 -5.27
CA ALA A 41 -1.82 -10.43 -5.86
C ALA A 41 -2.06 -10.16 -7.35
N TYR A 42 -2.09 -8.89 -7.76
CA TYR A 42 -2.13 -8.55 -9.18
C TYR A 42 -0.87 -9.04 -9.91
N TYR A 43 0.31 -8.77 -9.35
CA TYR A 43 1.58 -9.20 -9.94
C TYR A 43 1.62 -10.72 -10.11
N ASP A 44 1.28 -11.46 -9.06
CA ASP A 44 1.21 -12.93 -9.04
C ASP A 44 0.27 -13.47 -10.13
N LYS A 45 -0.95 -12.92 -10.20
CA LYS A 45 -2.00 -13.43 -11.07
C LYS A 45 -1.81 -13.09 -12.55
N PHE A 46 -1.24 -11.93 -12.87
CA PHE A 46 -1.26 -11.40 -14.24
C PHE A 46 0.11 -11.08 -14.84
N ILE A 47 1.17 -10.98 -14.04
CA ILE A 47 2.51 -10.64 -14.53
C ILE A 47 3.42 -11.87 -14.44
N ARG A 48 3.62 -12.39 -13.22
CA ARG A 48 4.47 -13.55 -12.97
C ARG A 48 4.16 -14.15 -11.61
N GLU A 49 4.04 -15.48 -11.57
CA GLU A 49 3.85 -16.24 -10.34
C GLU A 49 4.92 -15.89 -9.29
N VAL A 50 4.46 -15.58 -8.09
CA VAL A 50 5.29 -15.20 -6.95
C VAL A 50 5.84 -16.46 -6.29
N ASN A 51 7.16 -16.59 -6.31
CA ASN A 51 7.89 -17.54 -5.49
C ASN A 51 8.45 -16.89 -4.23
N ALA A 52 9.05 -17.69 -3.34
CA ALA A 52 9.63 -17.24 -2.08
C ALA A 52 10.66 -16.11 -2.23
N ASN A 53 11.47 -16.13 -3.30
CA ASN A 53 12.48 -15.08 -3.53
C ASN A 53 11.83 -13.77 -3.96
N SER A 54 10.88 -13.79 -4.90
CA SER A 54 10.12 -12.59 -5.28
C SER A 54 9.31 -12.03 -4.09
N LEU A 55 8.67 -12.89 -3.31
CA LEU A 55 7.95 -12.47 -2.11
C LEU A 55 8.88 -11.76 -1.12
N ALA A 56 10.04 -12.37 -0.84
CA ALA A 56 11.03 -11.79 0.06
C ALA A 56 11.54 -10.44 -0.47
N ARG A 57 11.91 -10.33 -1.75
CA ARG A 57 12.38 -9.06 -2.34
C ARG A 57 11.32 -7.96 -2.25
N TYR A 58 10.07 -8.28 -2.60
CA TYR A 58 8.96 -7.34 -2.53
C TYR A 58 8.78 -6.80 -1.10
N LEU A 59 8.70 -7.69 -0.11
CA LEU A 59 8.50 -7.31 1.29
C LEU A 59 9.71 -6.59 1.89
N LEU A 60 10.93 -6.96 1.51
CA LEU A 60 12.16 -6.30 1.98
C LEU A 60 12.26 -4.88 1.44
N VAL A 61 12.00 -4.66 0.15
CA VAL A 61 11.99 -3.31 -0.44
C VAL A 61 10.87 -2.46 0.13
N ALA A 62 9.65 -3.02 0.24
CA ALA A 62 8.54 -2.34 0.91
C ALA A 62 8.93 -1.93 2.34
N SER A 63 9.53 -2.84 3.12
CA SER A 63 9.97 -2.56 4.49
C SER A 63 11.07 -1.49 4.56
N ALA A 64 12.00 -1.49 3.61
CA ALA A 64 13.06 -0.47 3.53
C ALA A 64 12.46 0.92 3.33
N ILE A 65 11.51 1.07 2.38
CA ILE A 65 10.81 2.34 2.15
C ILE A 65 9.98 2.76 3.37
N GLY A 66 9.21 1.83 3.96
CA GLY A 66 8.46 2.11 5.18
C GLY A 66 9.35 2.58 6.34
N SER A 67 10.57 2.04 6.44
CA SER A 67 11.55 2.45 7.45
C SER A 67 12.05 3.87 7.23
N LEU A 68 12.25 4.31 5.97
CA LEU A 68 12.64 5.69 5.67
C LEU A 68 11.61 6.69 6.18
N TYR A 69 10.32 6.40 6.00
CA TYR A 69 9.26 7.25 6.54
C TYR A 69 9.22 7.21 8.07
N LYS A 70 9.35 6.03 8.69
CA LYS A 70 9.33 5.93 10.16
C LYS A 70 10.53 6.59 10.84
N MET A 71 11.69 6.59 10.20
CA MET A 71 12.91 7.23 10.74
C MET A 71 12.80 8.75 10.77
N ASN A 72 12.08 9.34 9.82
CA ASN A 72 12.01 10.79 9.64
C ASN A 72 10.68 11.40 10.12
N ALA A 73 9.65 10.58 10.32
CA ALA A 73 8.29 11.00 10.70
C ALA A 73 7.51 9.87 11.39
N SER A 74 6.27 10.16 11.77
CA SER A 74 5.34 9.12 12.23
C SER A 74 4.70 8.37 11.07
N ILE A 75 4.18 7.18 11.38
CA ILE A 75 3.31 6.37 10.52
C ILE A 75 1.86 6.37 11.05
N SER A 76 1.62 7.01 12.20
CA SER A 76 0.30 7.11 12.78
C SER A 76 -0.55 8.11 12.01
N GLY A 77 -1.72 7.67 11.52
CA GLY A 77 -2.71 8.56 10.91
C GLY A 77 -3.12 9.70 11.83
N ALA A 78 -3.10 9.47 13.15
CA ALA A 78 -3.44 10.47 14.16
C ALA A 78 -2.37 11.58 14.32
N GLU A 79 -1.12 11.33 13.90
CA GLU A 79 -0.02 12.28 14.11
C GLU A 79 0.36 13.04 12.84
N VAL A 80 0.31 12.37 11.68
CA VAL A 80 0.73 12.94 10.40
C VAL A 80 -0.33 12.85 9.31
N GLY A 81 -1.55 12.46 9.66
CA GLY A 81 -2.62 12.20 8.70
C GLY A 81 -2.47 10.87 7.97
N CYS A 82 -3.46 10.54 7.15
CA CYS A 82 -3.54 9.28 6.42
C CYS A 82 -2.43 9.13 5.36
N GLN A 83 -1.72 10.21 5.00
CA GLN A 83 -0.46 10.13 4.24
C GLN A 83 0.59 9.23 4.93
N GLY A 84 0.62 9.22 6.27
CA GLY A 84 1.52 8.37 7.05
C GLY A 84 1.14 6.88 7.02
N GLU A 85 -0.07 6.55 6.57
CA GLU A 85 -0.61 5.19 6.56
C GLU A 85 -0.80 4.71 5.12
N VAL A 86 -1.82 5.24 4.44
CA VAL A 86 -2.17 4.92 3.05
C VAL A 86 -1.09 5.42 2.10
N GLY A 87 -0.57 6.64 2.31
CA GLY A 87 0.51 7.17 1.48
C GLY A 87 1.79 6.35 1.60
N VAL A 88 2.16 5.98 2.83
CA VAL A 88 3.32 5.12 3.09
C VAL A 88 3.11 3.74 2.47
N ALA A 89 1.95 3.11 2.65
CA ALA A 89 1.63 1.81 2.04
C ALA A 89 1.67 1.85 0.50
N CYS A 90 1.17 2.94 -0.11
CA CYS A 90 1.24 3.19 -1.54
C CYS A 90 2.70 3.22 -2.03
N SER A 91 3.53 4.01 -1.33
CA SER A 91 4.96 4.15 -1.62
C SER A 91 5.74 2.84 -1.48
N MET A 92 5.48 2.11 -0.38
CA MET A 92 6.04 0.79 -0.12
C MET A 92 5.68 -0.21 -1.23
N ALA A 93 4.42 -0.22 -1.67
CA ALA A 93 3.94 -1.13 -2.71
C ALA A 93 4.51 -0.82 -4.09
N ALA A 94 4.61 0.46 -4.44
CA ALA A 94 5.19 0.93 -5.70
C ALA A 94 6.67 0.55 -5.81
N ALA A 95 7.43 0.79 -4.74
CA ALA A 95 8.84 0.41 -4.66
C ALA A 95 9.05 -1.10 -4.80
N GLY A 96 8.27 -1.90 -4.06
CA GLY A 96 8.31 -3.35 -4.15
C GLY A 96 7.98 -3.85 -5.55
N LEU A 97 6.98 -3.27 -6.21
CA LEU A 97 6.62 -3.65 -7.58
C LEU A 97 7.72 -3.28 -8.58
N ALA A 98 8.30 -2.09 -8.47
CA ALA A 98 9.41 -1.65 -9.32
C ALA A 98 10.61 -2.61 -9.19
N GLU A 99 10.95 -3.03 -7.97
CA GLU A 99 11.99 -4.04 -7.72
C GLU A 99 11.67 -5.37 -8.43
N LEU A 100 10.43 -5.86 -8.35
CA LEU A 100 10.02 -7.10 -9.04
C LEU A 100 10.07 -7.00 -10.56
N LEU A 101 9.83 -5.80 -11.10
CA LEU A 101 9.93 -5.51 -12.54
C LEU A 101 11.39 -5.28 -13.00
N GLY A 102 12.37 -5.38 -12.11
CA GLY A 102 13.79 -5.27 -12.44
C GLY A 102 14.30 -3.83 -12.55
N ALA A 103 13.63 -2.89 -11.88
CA ALA A 103 14.08 -1.51 -11.81
C ALA A 103 15.41 -1.36 -11.06
N SER A 104 16.19 -0.32 -11.41
CA SER A 104 17.38 0.06 -10.64
C SER A 104 16.99 0.63 -9.26
N PRO A 105 17.90 0.64 -8.26
CA PRO A 105 17.63 1.26 -6.96
C PRO A 105 17.14 2.71 -7.05
N ALA A 106 17.67 3.49 -7.99
CA ALA A 106 17.22 4.86 -8.23
C ALA A 106 15.76 4.90 -8.71
N GLN A 107 15.38 4.02 -9.64
CA GLN A 107 13.99 3.92 -10.12
C GLN A 107 13.03 3.41 -9.04
N VAL A 108 13.47 2.50 -8.18
CA VAL A 108 12.70 2.06 -7.00
C VAL A 108 12.39 3.25 -6.09
N CYS A 109 13.38 4.10 -5.81
CA CYS A 109 13.17 5.32 -5.02
C CYS A 109 12.26 6.33 -5.73
N ILE A 110 12.36 6.48 -7.05
CA ILE A 110 11.48 7.35 -7.84
C ILE A 110 10.03 6.87 -7.78
N ALA A 111 9.79 5.55 -7.92
CA ALA A 111 8.46 4.98 -7.79
C ALA A 111 7.87 5.20 -6.39
N ALA A 112 8.68 5.01 -5.35
CA ALA A 112 8.31 5.28 -3.97
C ALA A 112 7.94 6.76 -3.76
N GLU A 113 8.72 7.67 -4.32
CA GLU A 113 8.56 9.12 -4.19
C GLU A 113 7.27 9.60 -4.86
N ILE A 114 7.03 9.27 -6.13
CA ILE A 114 5.81 9.62 -6.87
C ILE A 114 4.55 9.10 -6.14
N ALA A 115 4.60 7.85 -5.67
CA ALA A 115 3.48 7.26 -4.95
C ALA A 115 3.18 8.01 -3.64
N MET A 116 4.19 8.50 -2.92
CA MET A 116 3.98 9.34 -1.74
C MET A 116 3.50 10.75 -2.11
N GLU A 117 4.08 11.36 -3.14
CA GLU A 117 3.70 12.69 -3.65
C GLU A 117 2.19 12.78 -3.89
N HIS A 118 1.62 11.75 -4.53
CA HIS A 118 0.19 11.64 -4.81
C HIS A 118 -0.71 11.38 -3.59
N ASN A 119 -0.14 11.41 -2.38
CA ASN A 119 -0.84 11.29 -1.10
C ASN A 119 -0.48 12.41 -0.11
N LEU A 120 0.37 13.38 -0.47
CA LEU A 120 0.75 14.49 0.41
C LEU A 120 -0.47 15.35 0.80
N GLY A 121 -0.56 15.68 2.09
CA GLY A 121 -1.66 16.45 2.66
C GLY A 121 -2.91 15.63 2.99
N LEU A 122 -2.89 14.31 2.79
CA LEU A 122 -4.04 13.45 3.08
C LEU A 122 -4.27 13.34 4.59
N THR A 123 -5.33 13.97 5.09
CA THR A 123 -5.70 13.96 6.51
C THR A 123 -6.36 12.65 6.94
N CYS A 124 -6.38 12.38 8.25
CA CYS A 124 -7.12 11.27 8.85
C CYS A 124 -8.34 11.81 9.61
N ASP A 125 -9.50 11.81 8.95
CA ASP A 125 -10.79 12.22 9.52
C ASP A 125 -11.91 11.31 8.98
N PRO A 126 -11.97 10.05 9.44
CA PRO A 126 -12.96 9.10 8.94
C PRO A 126 -14.35 9.34 9.51
N VAL A 127 -15.38 8.99 8.73
CA VAL A 127 -16.79 9.12 9.15
C VAL A 127 -17.04 8.30 10.41
N ALA A 128 -17.57 8.96 11.44
CA ALA A 128 -17.85 8.36 12.75
C ALA A 128 -16.64 7.66 13.40
N GLY A 129 -15.41 8.04 13.04
CA GLY A 129 -14.19 7.42 13.57
C GLY A 129 -13.94 5.99 13.07
N GLN A 130 -14.70 5.51 12.08
CA GLN A 130 -14.67 4.11 11.64
C GLN A 130 -13.65 3.90 10.51
N VAL A 131 -12.97 2.75 10.50
CA VAL A 131 -12.03 2.37 9.43
C VAL A 131 -12.81 1.81 8.22
N GLN A 132 -13.73 2.62 7.70
CA GLN A 132 -14.62 2.30 6.59
C GLN A 132 -14.56 3.41 5.54
N VAL A 133 -15.19 4.55 5.81
CA VAL A 133 -15.21 5.72 4.90
C VAL A 133 -14.31 6.81 5.47
N PRO A 134 -13.31 7.33 4.73
CA PRO A 134 -12.93 7.01 3.35
C PRO A 134 -11.85 5.91 3.21
N CYS A 135 -11.61 5.13 4.25
CA CYS A 135 -10.47 4.21 4.34
C CYS A 135 -10.47 3.12 3.25
N ILE A 136 -11.63 2.55 2.94
CA ILE A 136 -11.77 1.44 2.00
C ILE A 136 -11.44 1.91 0.58
N GLU A 137 -12.07 2.98 0.09
CA GLU A 137 -11.78 3.50 -1.25
C GLU A 137 -10.35 4.06 -1.37
N ARG A 138 -9.79 4.59 -0.28
CA ARG A 138 -8.40 5.06 -0.25
C ARG A 138 -7.41 3.92 -0.51
N ASN A 139 -7.66 2.70 -0.01
CA ASN A 139 -6.80 1.54 -0.31
C ASN A 139 -6.90 1.13 -1.77
N ALA A 140 -8.11 1.10 -2.34
CA ALA A 140 -8.32 0.80 -3.75
C ALA A 140 -7.60 1.82 -4.67
N ILE A 141 -7.81 3.11 -4.42
CA ILE A 141 -7.17 4.19 -5.19
C ILE A 141 -5.64 4.16 -5.04
N ALA A 142 -5.13 3.97 -3.82
CA ALA A 142 -3.69 3.91 -3.57
C ALA A 142 -3.04 2.69 -4.23
N ALA A 143 -3.69 1.52 -4.22
CA ALA A 143 -3.19 0.35 -4.92
C ALA A 143 -3.14 0.55 -6.45
N VAL A 144 -3.99 1.41 -7.02
CA VAL A 144 -3.93 1.76 -8.45
C VAL A 144 -2.78 2.73 -8.77
N LYS A 145 -2.38 3.58 -7.81
CA LYS A 145 -1.24 4.54 -7.93
C LYS A 145 0.15 3.88 -7.76
N ARG A 146 0.23 2.55 -7.77
CA ARG A 146 1.43 1.72 -7.57
C ARG A 146 2.45 1.78 -8.70
#